data_AF-A0A843AM70-F1
#
_entry.id   AF-A0A843AM70-F1
#
_cell.length_a   1.000
_cell.length_b   1.000
_cell.length_c   1.000
_cell.angle_alpha   90.00
_cell.angle_beta   90.00
_cell.angle_gamma   90.00
#
_symmetry.space_group_name_H-M   'P 1'
#
loop_
_entity.id
_entity.type
_entity.pdbx_description
1 polymer ?
#
loop_
_entity_poly.entity_id
_entity_poly.type
_entity_poly.pdbx_seq_one_letter_code
_entity_poly.pdbx_strand_id
1 'polypeptide(L)'
;MPRTEKQKKDGQAIIYIAAAVPGLLISLGIAYLRMRKRAKKEARRFFLALVRDGVPVPQAKELADIYASSISLTEMIREMGPFTS
;
A
#
# COMPACT_ATOMS: atom_id res chain seq x y z
N MET A 1 41.84 23.19 0.71
CA MET A 1 40.80 23.90 -0.07
C MET A 1 39.51 23.94 0.73
N PRO A 2 38.97 25.11 1.09
CA PRO A 2 37.69 25.20 1.78
C PRO A 2 36.55 24.83 0.83
N ARG A 3 35.65 23.92 1.26
CA ARG A 3 34.46 23.53 0.48
C ARG A 3 33.60 24.77 0.21
N THR A 4 33.24 24.97 -1.05
CA THR A 4 32.37 26.07 -1.52
C THR A 4 30.98 25.98 -0.86
N GLU A 5 30.31 27.11 -0.61
CA GLU A 5 28.99 27.16 0.05
C GLU A 5 27.95 26.24 -0.58
N LYS A 6 27.99 26.05 -1.91
CA LYS A 6 27.11 25.10 -2.62
C LYS A 6 27.26 23.67 -2.09
N GLN A 7 28.48 23.17 -1.92
CA GLN A 7 28.72 21.83 -1.35
C GLN A 7 28.20 21.65 0.07
N LYS A 8 28.14 22.73 0.88
CA LYS A 8 27.60 22.69 2.24
C LYS A 8 26.06 22.62 2.22
N LYS A 9 25.41 23.37 1.32
CA LYS A 9 23.95 23.33 1.12
C LYS A 9 23.49 21.99 0.55
N ASP A 10 24.21 21.46 -0.45
CA ASP A 10 23.92 20.17 -1.06
C ASP A 10 24.11 19.02 -0.06
N GLY A 11 25.16 19.09 0.76
CA GLY A 11 25.39 18.12 1.84
C GLY A 11 24.30 18.13 2.92
N GLN A 12 23.77 19.31 3.29
CA GLN A 12 22.64 19.41 4.22
C GLN A 12 21.35 18.84 3.63
N ALA A 13 21.06 19.08 2.35
CA ALA A 13 19.90 18.52 1.68
C ALA A 13 19.94 16.99 1.66
N ILE A 14 21.09 16.38 1.38
CA ILE A 14 21.28 14.93 1.38
C ILE A 14 21.04 14.34 2.77
N ILE A 15 21.56 14.97 3.83
CA ILE A 15 21.37 14.51 5.22
C ILE A 15 19.89 14.58 5.61
N TYR A 16 19.19 15.64 5.22
CA TYR A 16 17.77 15.81 5.53
C TYR A 16 16.90 14.76 4.83
N ILE A 17 17.18 14.48 3.55
CA ILE A 17 16.51 13.41 2.80
C ILE A 17 16.81 12.05 3.43
N ALA A 18 18.08 11.76 3.74
CA ALA A 18 18.49 10.50 4.34
C ALA A 18 17.84 10.25 5.71
N ALA A 19 17.59 11.30 6.50
CA ALA A 19 16.90 11.19 7.77
C ALA A 19 15.39 10.90 7.64
N ALA A 20 14.76 11.32 6.53
CA ALA A 20 13.33 11.14 6.29
C ALA A 20 12.97 9.77 5.66
N VAL A 21 13.89 9.18 4.89
CA VAL A 21 13.67 7.90 4.17
C VAL A 21 13.22 6.75 5.07
N PRO A 22 13.83 6.50 6.24
CA PRO A 22 13.39 5.40 7.12
C PRO A 22 11.94 5.55 7.60
N GLY A 23 11.54 6.76 7.96
CA GLY A 23 10.16 7.05 8.40
C GLY A 23 9.14 6.82 7.29
N LEU A 24 9.45 7.23 6.06
CA LEU A 24 8.63 6.98 4.89
C LEU A 24 8.46 5.49 4.62
N LEU A 25 9.54 4.70 4.65
CA LEU A 25 9.49 3.25 4.43
C LEU A 25 8.62 2.54 5.47
N ILE A 26 8.73 2.91 6.75
CA ILE A 26 7.88 2.37 7.81
C ILE A 26 6.41 2.72 7.56
N SER A 27 6.13 3.99 7.25
CA SER A 27 4.76 4.45 7.00
C SER A 27 4.11 3.72 5.81
N LEU A 28 4.87 3.49 4.74
CA LEU A 28 4.45 2.75 3.56
C LEU A 28 4.16 1.28 3.89
N GLY A 29 5.03 0.64 4.67
CA GLY A 29 4.83 -0.74 5.13
C GLY A 29 3.57 -0.88 5.99
N ILE A 30 3.32 0.08 6.89
CA ILE A 30 2.10 0.10 7.72
C ILE A 30 0.85 0.32 6.86
N ALA A 31 0.87 1.25 5.91
CA ALA A 31 -0.24 1.49 4.99
C ALA A 31 -0.57 0.23 4.18
N TYR A 32 0.44 -0.40 3.58
CA TYR A 32 0.30 -1.67 2.86
C TYR A 32 -0.35 -2.78 3.72
N LEU A 33 0.09 -2.93 4.98
CA LEU A 33 -0.48 -3.93 5.88
C LEU A 33 -1.94 -3.64 6.24
N ARG A 34 -2.31 -2.37 6.45
CA ARG A 34 -3.71 -1.97 6.71
C ARG A 34 -4.58 -2.27 5.50
N MET A 35 -4.12 -1.91 4.31
CA MET A 35 -4.81 -2.16 3.06
C MET A 35 -5.02 -3.67 2.84
N ARG A 36 -3.97 -4.48 3.04
CA ARG A 36 -4.06 -5.94 2.93
C ARG A 36 -5.07 -6.55 3.92
N LYS A 37 -5.16 -6.00 5.13
CA LYS A 37 -6.17 -6.42 6.12
C LYS A 37 -7.60 -6.08 5.67
N ARG A 38 -7.81 -4.90 5.08
CA ARG A 38 -9.12 -4.47 4.55
C ARG A 38 -9.56 -5.33 3.36
N ALA A 39 -8.68 -5.51 2.36
CA ALA A 39 -8.97 -6.35 1.20
C ALA A 39 -9.35 -7.79 1.59
N LYS A 40 -8.66 -8.39 2.57
CA LYS A 40 -9.03 -9.71 3.13
C LYS A 40 -10.41 -9.72 3.78
N LYS A 41 -10.78 -8.66 4.50
CA LYS A 41 -12.09 -8.55 5.15
C LYS A 41 -13.21 -8.46 4.12
N GLU A 42 -13.04 -7.65 3.08
CA GLU A 42 -14.04 -7.52 2.01
C GLU A 42 -14.13 -8.79 1.17
N ALA A 43 -13.01 -9.43 0.85
CA ALA A 43 -13.01 -10.71 0.14
C ALA A 43 -13.72 -11.81 0.94
N ARG A 44 -13.57 -11.84 2.27
CA ARG A 44 -14.31 -12.77 3.11
C ARG A 44 -15.83 -12.50 3.08
N ARG A 45 -16.25 -11.23 3.07
CA ARG A 45 -17.68 -10.88 2.94
C ARG A 45 -18.24 -11.31 1.59
N PHE A 46 -17.48 -11.07 0.53
CA PHE A 46 -17.84 -11.48 -0.83
C PHE A 46 -17.94 -13.00 -0.95
N PHE A 47 -16.96 -13.74 -0.42
CA PHE A 47 -17.01 -15.21 -0.33
C PHE A 47 -18.28 -15.69 0.39
N LEU A 48 -18.60 -15.13 1.55
CA LEU A 48 -19.79 -15.51 2.32
C LEU A 48 -21.09 -15.20 1.55
N ALA A 49 -21.14 -14.09 0.82
CA ALA A 49 -22.27 -13.76 -0.04
C ALA A 49 -22.45 -14.79 -1.16
N LEU A 50 -21.36 -15.16 -1.86
CA LEU A 50 -21.40 -16.16 -2.92
C LEU A 50 -21.85 -17.54 -2.41
N VAL A 51 -21.33 -17.99 -1.26
CA VAL A 51 -21.74 -19.26 -0.66
C VAL A 51 -23.21 -19.22 -0.25
N ARG A 52 -23.68 -18.11 0.33
CA ARG A 52 -25.09 -17.92 0.69
C ARG A 52 -26.00 -17.98 -0.54
N ASP A 53 -25.53 -17.45 -1.66
CA ASP A 53 -26.27 -17.40 -2.92
C ASP A 53 -26.15 -18.73 -3.71
N GLY A 54 -25.54 -19.76 -3.11
CA GLY A 54 -25.51 -21.13 -3.65
C GLY A 54 -24.28 -21.47 -4.51
N VAL A 55 -23.30 -20.58 -4.59
CA VAL A 55 -22.06 -20.84 -5.33
C VAL A 55 -21.23 -21.90 -4.60
N PRO A 56 -20.80 -22.97 -5.29
CA PRO A 56 -19.88 -23.96 -4.73
C PRO A 56 -18.64 -23.32 -4.10
N VAL A 57 -18.29 -23.76 -2.89
CA VAL A 57 -17.12 -23.28 -2.11
C VAL A 57 -15.83 -23.09 -2.94
N PRO A 58 -15.40 -24.03 -3.81
CA PRO A 58 -14.18 -23.83 -4.59
C PRO A 58 -14.27 -22.63 -5.54
N GLN A 59 -15.40 -22.45 -6.21
CA GLN A 59 -15.65 -21.34 -7.15
C GLN A 59 -15.81 -20.02 -6.40
N ALA A 60 -16.53 -20.04 -5.28
CA ALA A 60 -16.69 -18.86 -4.42
C ALA A 60 -15.33 -18.36 -3.89
N LYS A 61 -14.42 -19.30 -3.55
CA LYS A 61 -13.07 -18.98 -3.10
C LYS A 61 -12.24 -18.35 -4.22
N GLU A 62 -12.25 -18.95 -5.41
CA GLU A 62 -11.52 -18.41 -6.57
C GLU A 62 -11.99 -16.99 -6.93
N LEU A 63 -13.31 -16.77 -6.99
CA LEU A 63 -13.89 -15.45 -7.24
C LEU A 63 -13.53 -14.44 -6.15
N ALA A 64 -13.50 -14.86 -4.88
CA ALA A 64 -13.12 -13.99 -3.78
C ALA A 64 -11.62 -13.63 -3.80
N ASP A 65 -10.75 -14.54 -4.23
CA ASP A 65 -9.32 -14.27 -4.39
C ASP A 65 -9.06 -13.27 -5.53
N ILE A 66 -9.75 -13.43 -6.67
CA ILE A 66 -9.71 -12.46 -7.79
C ILE A 66 -10.21 -11.08 -7.33
N TYR A 67 -11.34 -11.04 -6.62
CA TYR A 67 -11.89 -9.80 -6.07
C TYR A 67 -10.94 -9.11 -5.08
N ALA A 68 -10.33 -9.87 -4.15
CA ALA A 68 -9.30 -9.38 -3.23
C ALA A 68 -8.14 -8.71 -3.96
N SER A 69 -7.64 -9.34 -5.01
CA SER A 69 -6.51 -8.83 -5.78
C SER A 69 -6.85 -7.51 -6.48
N SER A 70 -8.06 -7.37 -7.00
CA SER A 70 -8.53 -6.18 -7.71
C SER A 70 -8.71 -4.99 -6.74
N ILE A 71 -9.37 -5.21 -5.60
CA ILE A 71 -9.54 -4.18 -4.57
C ILE A 71 -8.19 -3.69 -4.04
N SER A 72 -7.29 -4.64 -3.76
CA SER A 72 -5.96 -4.32 -3.24
C SER A 72 -5.25 -3.31 -4.16
N LEU A 73 -5.30 -3.49 -5.47
CA LEU A 73 -4.68 -2.57 -6.41
C LEU A 73 -5.36 -1.20 -6.45
N THR A 74 -6.70 -1.17 -6.50
CA THR A 74 -7.45 0.09 -6.52
C THR A 74 -7.25 0.92 -5.25
N GLU A 75 -7.29 0.27 -4.09
CA GLU A 75 -7.12 0.95 -2.80
C GLU A 75 -5.67 1.44 -2.63
N MET A 76 -4.68 0.72 -3.17
CA MET A 76 -3.28 1.14 -3.20
C MET A 76 -3.09 2.42 -4.02
N ILE A 77 -3.63 2.48 -5.22
CA ILE A 77 -3.55 3.66 -6.09
C ILE A 77 -4.23 4.86 -5.40
N ARG A 78 -5.37 4.64 -4.76
CA ARG A 78 -6.11 5.69 -4.03
C ARG A 78 -5.34 6.21 -2.82
N GLU A 79 -4.68 5.34 -2.06
CA GLU A 79 -3.84 5.73 -0.92
C GLU A 79 -2.51 6.37 -1.36
N MET A 80 -2.03 6.11 -2.58
CA MET A 80 -0.82 6.75 -3.15
C MET A 80 -1.07 8.15 -3.75
N GLY A 81 -2.31 8.50 -4.10
CA GLY A 81 -2.65 9.82 -4.68
C GLY A 81 -2.13 11.05 -3.91
N PRO A 82 -2.09 11.06 -2.56
CA PRO A 82 -1.48 12.15 -1.77
C PRO A 82 0.04 12.28 -1.93
N PHE A 83 0.73 11.26 -2.45
CA PHE A 83 2.18 11.22 -2.63
C PHE A 83 2.62 11.46 -4.09
N THR A 84 1.68 11.51 -5.03
CA THR A 84 1.93 11.73 -6.47
C THR A 84 1.46 13.11 -6.97
N SER A 85 1.01 13.98 -6.06
CA SER A 85 0.58 15.36 -6.36
C SER A 85 1.68 16.38 -6.04
#